data_AF-A0ABD0Q2V4-F1
#
_entry.id   AF-A0ABD0Q2V4-F1
#
_cell.length_a   1.000
_cell.length_b   1.000
_cell.length_c   1.000
_cell.angle_alpha   90.00
_cell.angle_beta   90.00
_cell.angle_gamma   90.00
#
_symmetry.space_group_name_H-M   'P 1'
#
loop_
_entity.id
_entity.type
_entity.pdbx_description
1 polymer ?
#
loop_
_entity_poly.entity_id
_entity_poly.type
_entity_poly.pdbx_seq_one_letter_code
_entity_poly.pdbx_strand_id
1 'polypeptide(L)'
;VVLLGWVLCGKSSAGNIILNREEFDTGGRTGVGLWGFGDVDGRKMNVLDTPGWWKYIASEFNPNFITSAILGSVSECKKFPHAMLLVIPADVSFQEEQRRITEQNMSILGDDVWKHTIVLFTWGDRFKDISIEQHIEAEGEALQWLIEKCRNRYHVFDNTDKKNRDQVSELLQKIDEMEAENISFRLNTQKTCDEKRSQTDKEKDLKIEIGLKDFFHFLD
;
A
#
# COMPACT_ATOMS: atom_id res chain seq x y z
N VAL A 1 -7.44 -3.79 7.91
CA VAL A 1 -6.78 -3.87 6.58
C VAL A 1 -5.87 -2.67 6.40
N VAL A 2 -4.82 -2.79 5.58
CA VAL A 2 -3.90 -1.69 5.24
C VAL A 2 -3.93 -1.46 3.74
N LEU A 3 -4.05 -0.22 3.31
CA LEU A 3 -4.08 0.16 1.90
C LEU A 3 -2.67 0.54 1.47
N LEU A 4 -2.14 -0.12 0.45
CA LEU A 4 -0.81 0.09 -0.12
C LEU A 4 -0.93 0.43 -1.61
N GLY A 5 0.07 1.11 -2.17
CA GLY A 5 0.06 1.48 -3.59
C GLY A 5 0.71 2.84 -3.85
N TRP A 6 0.93 3.18 -5.11
CA TRP A 6 1.54 4.45 -5.48
C TRP A 6 0.64 5.67 -5.20
N VAL A 7 1.18 6.87 -5.35
CA VAL A 7 0.41 8.13 -5.18
C VAL A 7 -0.72 8.22 -6.20
N LEU A 8 -1.93 8.61 -5.78
CA LEU A 8 -3.12 8.74 -6.64
C LEU A 8 -3.64 7.43 -7.24
N CYS A 9 -3.30 6.27 -6.67
CA CYS A 9 -3.88 4.98 -7.10
C CYS A 9 -5.32 4.74 -6.58
N GLY A 10 -5.87 5.64 -5.76
CA GLY A 10 -7.24 5.53 -5.24
C GLY A 10 -7.38 4.87 -3.87
N LYS A 11 -6.31 4.74 -3.07
CA LYS A 11 -6.37 4.18 -1.69
C LYS A 11 -7.44 4.85 -0.83
N SER A 12 -7.37 6.17 -0.67
CA SER A 12 -8.30 6.92 0.18
C SER A 12 -9.77 6.72 -0.26
N SER A 13 -10.03 6.69 -1.57
CA SER A 13 -11.37 6.38 -2.11
C SER A 13 -11.80 4.95 -1.77
N ALA A 14 -10.93 3.96 -1.95
CA ALA A 14 -11.22 2.58 -1.59
C ALA A 14 -11.49 2.42 -0.07
N GLY A 15 -10.73 3.12 0.77
CA GLY A 15 -10.95 3.16 2.21
C GLY A 15 -12.33 3.73 2.57
N ASN A 16 -12.75 4.80 1.89
CA ASN A 16 -14.07 5.40 2.08
C ASN A 16 -15.21 4.46 1.63
N ILE A 17 -15.01 3.71 0.54
CA ILE A 17 -15.97 2.68 0.08
C ILE A 17 -16.08 1.58 1.14
N ILE A 18 -14.96 1.05 1.64
CA ILE A 18 -14.95 0.02 2.68
C ILE A 18 -15.73 0.51 3.92
N LEU A 19 -15.40 1.70 4.42
CA LEU A 19 -15.99 2.28 5.63
C LEU A 19 -17.40 2.86 5.43
N ASN A 20 -17.89 2.92 4.19
CA ASN A 20 -19.17 3.52 3.82
C ASN A 20 -19.35 4.99 4.26
N ARG A 21 -18.26 5.78 4.23
CA ARG A 21 -18.27 7.21 4.59
C ARG A 21 -17.03 7.94 4.08
N GLU A 22 -17.08 9.27 4.08
CA GLU A 22 -15.94 10.14 3.75
C GLU A 22 -15.01 10.28 4.96
N GLU A 23 -14.15 9.28 5.18
CA GLU A 23 -13.16 9.28 6.27
C GLU A 23 -11.83 9.90 5.84
N PHE A 24 -11.38 9.58 4.62
CA PHE A 24 -10.10 9.98 4.07
C PHE A 24 -10.29 11.05 2.98
N ASP A 25 -9.45 12.08 3.01
CA ASP A 25 -9.42 13.10 1.96
C ASP A 25 -8.92 12.49 0.63
N THR A 26 -9.71 12.63 -0.44
CA THR A 26 -9.38 12.14 -1.78
C THR A 26 -8.76 13.21 -2.68
N GLY A 27 -8.70 14.47 -2.24
CA GLY A 27 -8.20 15.60 -3.04
C GLY A 27 -6.68 15.77 -3.02
N GLY A 28 -5.96 15.01 -2.19
CA GLY A 28 -4.54 15.20 -1.94
C GLY A 28 -3.72 13.91 -1.83
N ARG A 29 -2.45 14.09 -1.46
CA ARG A 29 -1.53 12.98 -1.14
C ARG A 29 -1.59 12.72 0.36
N THR A 30 -1.81 11.48 0.76
CA THR A 30 -1.66 11.04 2.15
C THR A 30 -0.19 11.20 2.58
N GLY A 31 0.08 12.15 3.47
CA GLY A 31 1.45 12.46 3.94
C GLY A 31 1.91 11.59 5.11
N VAL A 32 0.97 11.08 5.89
CA VAL A 32 1.17 10.20 7.06
C VAL A 32 0.10 9.11 7.06
N GLY A 33 0.35 7.98 7.71
CA GLY A 33 -0.66 6.93 7.84
C GLY A 33 -1.89 7.40 8.62
N LEU A 34 -3.08 7.23 8.04
CA LEU A 34 -4.35 7.66 8.63
C LEU A 34 -5.23 6.45 8.93
N TRP A 35 -5.69 6.35 10.17
CA TRP A 35 -6.62 5.31 10.60
C TRP A 35 -8.07 5.76 10.47
N GLY A 36 -8.88 4.89 9.88
CA GLY A 36 -10.34 4.98 9.87
C GLY A 36 -10.96 3.75 10.55
N PHE A 37 -12.03 3.98 11.33
CA PHE A 37 -12.68 2.95 12.16
C PHE A 37 -14.18 2.90 11.91
N GLY A 38 -14.75 1.75 11.55
CA GLY A 38 -16.19 1.66 11.28
C GLY A 38 -16.78 0.30 11.60
N ASP A 39 -18.11 0.24 11.69
CA ASP A 39 -18.84 -1.02 11.60
C ASP A 39 -19.22 -1.23 10.14
N VAL A 40 -18.85 -2.39 9.58
CA VAL A 40 -19.10 -2.76 8.19
C VAL A 40 -19.65 -4.18 8.20
N ASP A 41 -20.86 -4.38 7.72
CA ASP A 41 -21.52 -5.69 7.70
C ASP A 41 -21.52 -6.40 9.07
N GLY A 42 -21.68 -5.63 10.17
CA GLY A 42 -21.68 -6.13 11.55
C GLY A 42 -20.29 -6.43 12.12
N ARG A 43 -19.20 -6.08 11.40
CA ARG A 43 -17.82 -6.28 11.83
C ARG A 43 -17.13 -4.95 12.14
N LYS A 44 -16.35 -4.91 13.21
CA LYS A 44 -15.45 -3.78 13.50
C LYS A 44 -14.29 -3.78 12.51
N MET A 45 -14.26 -2.77 11.65
CA MET A 45 -13.22 -2.56 10.66
C MET A 45 -12.28 -1.44 11.07
N ASN A 46 -10.97 -1.73 10.95
CA ASN A 46 -9.91 -0.75 11.03
C ASN A 46 -9.24 -0.69 9.65
N VAL A 47 -9.25 0.47 9.01
CA VAL A 47 -8.64 0.72 7.71
C VAL A 47 -7.51 1.71 7.90
N LEU A 48 -6.31 1.36 7.46
CA LEU A 48 -5.16 2.25 7.45
C LEU A 48 -4.89 2.71 6.01
N ASP A 49 -5.12 3.98 5.72
CA ASP A 49 -4.63 4.63 4.51
C ASP A 49 -3.16 5.03 4.69
N THR A 50 -2.30 4.69 3.74
CA THR A 50 -0.84 4.91 3.85
C THR A 50 -0.35 5.92 2.82
N PRO A 51 0.80 6.57 3.06
CA PRO A 51 1.46 7.35 2.02
C PRO A 51 1.81 6.49 0.79
N GLY A 52 1.59 7.05 -0.40
CA GLY A 52 1.91 6.34 -1.65
C GLY A 52 3.34 6.56 -2.11
N TRP A 53 3.97 5.49 -2.62
CA TRP A 53 5.25 5.59 -3.33
C TRP A 53 5.11 6.18 -4.73
N TRP A 54 6.21 6.59 -5.33
CA TRP A 54 6.22 7.08 -6.71
C TRP A 54 6.11 5.94 -7.72
N LYS A 55 5.30 6.15 -8.77
CA LYS A 55 5.00 5.14 -9.79
C LYS A 55 6.19 4.83 -10.74
N TYR A 56 7.03 5.82 -10.99
CA TYR A 56 8.10 5.79 -12.00
C TYR A 56 9.48 6.07 -11.40
N ILE A 57 9.60 5.98 -10.08
CA ILE A 57 10.84 6.29 -9.39
C ILE A 57 11.15 5.11 -8.47
N ALA A 58 12.37 4.59 -8.58
CA ALA A 58 12.83 3.46 -7.78
C ALA A 58 12.72 3.75 -6.28
N SER A 59 12.55 2.69 -5.48
CA SER A 59 12.29 2.82 -4.04
C SER A 59 13.42 3.54 -3.29
N GLU A 60 14.66 3.43 -3.77
CA GLU A 60 15.83 4.09 -3.17
C GLU A 60 15.78 5.63 -3.24
N PHE A 61 14.98 6.17 -4.16
CA PHE A 61 14.75 7.62 -4.28
C PHE A 61 13.41 8.04 -3.68
N ASN A 62 12.57 7.11 -3.23
CA ASN A 62 11.39 7.49 -2.48
C ASN A 62 11.83 8.18 -1.19
N PRO A 63 11.18 9.29 -0.81
CA PRO A 63 11.46 9.94 0.46
C PRO A 63 11.38 8.93 1.61
N ASN A 64 12.41 8.87 2.45
CA ASN A 64 12.50 7.93 3.58
C ASN A 64 11.26 7.95 4.49
N PHE A 65 10.56 9.10 4.57
CA PHE A 65 9.34 9.22 5.36
C PHE A 65 8.21 8.28 4.87
N ILE A 66 8.15 7.93 3.58
CA ILE A 66 7.12 7.03 3.04
C ILE A 66 7.32 5.63 3.62
N THR A 67 8.53 5.09 3.51
CA THR A 67 8.93 3.79 4.07
C THR A 67 8.73 3.78 5.59
N SER A 68 9.20 4.81 6.29
CA SER A 68 9.07 4.92 7.75
C SER A 68 7.61 5.05 8.19
N ALA A 69 6.76 5.77 7.44
CA ALA A 69 5.35 5.89 7.75
C ALA A 69 4.62 4.55 7.55
N ILE A 70 4.88 3.84 6.44
CA ILE A 70 4.30 2.51 6.20
C ILE A 70 4.72 1.55 7.32
N LEU A 71 6.02 1.44 7.59
CA LEU A 71 6.53 0.53 8.63
C LEU A 71 6.05 0.93 10.03
N GLY A 72 6.05 2.22 10.36
CA GLY A 72 5.58 2.75 11.62
C GLY A 72 4.11 2.41 11.85
N SER A 73 3.24 2.74 10.90
CA SER A 73 1.80 2.50 11.02
C SER A 73 1.44 1.02 11.07
N VAL A 74 2.17 0.16 10.36
CA VAL A 74 1.96 -1.29 10.46
C VAL A 74 2.51 -1.85 11.80
N SER A 75 3.63 -1.32 12.32
CA SER A 75 4.22 -1.76 13.60
C SER A 75 3.38 -1.36 14.81
N GLU A 76 2.59 -0.29 14.72
CA GLU A 76 1.66 0.14 15.77
C GLU A 76 0.44 -0.80 15.92
N CYS A 77 0.21 -1.68 14.95
CA CYS A 77 -0.89 -2.62 15.00
C CYS A 77 -0.66 -3.67 16.10
N LYS A 78 -1.48 -3.64 17.17
CA LYS A 78 -1.43 -4.63 18.28
C LYS A 78 -1.53 -6.09 17.82
N LYS A 79 -2.19 -6.29 16.68
CA LYS A 79 -2.26 -7.54 15.92
C LYS A 79 -1.88 -7.21 14.49
N PHE A 80 -1.18 -8.11 13.81
CA PHE A 80 -0.86 -7.89 12.40
C PHE A 80 -2.14 -7.65 11.58
N PRO A 81 -2.13 -6.76 10.56
CA PRO A 81 -3.29 -6.55 9.71
C PRO A 81 -3.83 -7.85 9.08
N HIS A 82 -5.15 -8.00 9.15
CA HIS A 82 -5.89 -9.10 8.53
C HIS A 82 -5.62 -9.22 7.01
N ALA A 83 -5.42 -8.09 6.33
CA ALA A 83 -5.07 -8.04 4.92
C ALA A 83 -4.30 -6.76 4.55
N MET A 84 -3.40 -6.90 3.58
CA MET A 84 -2.80 -5.83 2.79
C MET A 84 -3.58 -5.72 1.48
N LEU A 85 -4.11 -4.54 1.17
CA LEU A 85 -4.80 -4.27 -0.09
C LEU A 85 -3.87 -3.44 -0.97
N LEU A 86 -3.28 -4.06 -1.98
CA LEU A 86 -2.40 -3.39 -2.94
C LEU A 86 -3.26 -2.78 -4.05
N VAL A 87 -3.40 -1.46 -4.04
CA VAL A 87 -4.33 -0.74 -4.90
C VAL A 87 -3.70 -0.42 -6.25
N ILE A 88 -4.31 -0.94 -7.32
CA ILE A 88 -3.88 -0.77 -8.71
C ILE A 88 -5.05 -0.24 -9.57
N PRO A 89 -4.96 0.99 -10.08
CA PRO A 89 -5.84 1.51 -11.11
C PRO A 89 -6.02 0.62 -12.34
N ALA A 90 -7.26 0.36 -12.72
CA ALA A 90 -7.62 -0.33 -13.95
C ALA A 90 -7.28 0.45 -15.23
N ASP A 91 -7.27 1.79 -15.18
CA ASP A 91 -7.02 2.65 -16.35
C ASP A 91 -5.53 2.99 -16.55
N VAL A 92 -4.65 2.34 -15.79
CA VAL A 92 -3.22 2.60 -15.81
C VAL A 92 -2.47 1.34 -16.19
N SER A 93 -1.57 1.47 -17.16
CA SER A 93 -0.70 0.37 -17.53
C SER A 93 0.27 -0.01 -16.40
N PHE A 94 0.41 -1.32 -16.18
CA PHE A 94 1.31 -1.95 -15.21
C PHE A 94 2.38 -2.74 -15.97
N GLN A 95 3.50 -2.07 -16.29
CA GLN A 95 4.60 -2.65 -17.05
C GLN A 95 5.74 -3.13 -16.13
N GLU A 96 6.78 -3.70 -16.74
CA GLU A 96 7.97 -4.23 -16.04
C GLU A 96 8.60 -3.22 -15.06
N GLU A 97 8.57 -1.92 -15.37
CA GLU A 97 9.05 -0.88 -14.47
C GLU A 97 8.18 -0.78 -13.20
N GLN A 98 6.85 -0.75 -13.35
CA GLN A 98 5.91 -0.72 -12.22
C GLN A 98 6.00 -2.00 -11.40
N ARG A 99 6.24 -3.16 -12.03
CA ARG A 99 6.51 -4.43 -11.36
C ARG A 99 7.70 -4.30 -10.41
N ARG A 100 8.85 -3.85 -10.92
CA ARG A 100 10.09 -3.70 -10.13
C ARG A 100 9.91 -2.73 -8.97
N ILE A 101 9.30 -1.56 -9.22
CA ILE A 101 9.06 -0.55 -8.19
C ILE A 101 8.13 -1.10 -7.11
N THR A 102 7.06 -1.79 -7.50
CA THR A 102 6.11 -2.40 -6.56
C THR A 102 6.78 -3.48 -5.73
N GLU A 103 7.57 -4.36 -6.35
CA GLU A 103 8.33 -5.40 -5.66
C GLU A 103 9.29 -4.82 -4.62
N GLN A 104 10.06 -3.78 -5.00
CA GLN A 104 10.97 -3.09 -4.10
C GLN A 104 10.26 -2.45 -2.91
N ASN A 105 9.17 -1.70 -3.15
CA ASN A 105 8.44 -1.03 -2.07
C ASN A 105 7.74 -2.04 -1.14
N MET A 106 7.28 -3.17 -1.65
CA MET A 106 6.68 -4.23 -0.82
C MET A 106 7.74 -5.00 -0.01
N SER A 107 8.99 -5.09 -0.50
CA SER A 107 10.07 -5.83 0.16
C SER A 107 10.44 -5.32 1.56
N ILE A 108 10.06 -4.08 1.90
CA ILE A 108 10.24 -3.49 3.24
C ILE A 108 9.41 -4.21 4.30
N LEU A 109 8.26 -4.78 3.91
CA LEU A 109 7.36 -5.52 4.77
C LEU A 109 7.77 -7.00 4.93
N GLY A 110 8.77 -7.44 4.14
CA GLY A 110 9.26 -8.82 4.11
C GLY A 110 8.50 -9.71 3.11
N ASP A 111 9.13 -10.80 2.69
CA ASP A 111 8.64 -11.64 1.59
C ASP A 111 7.29 -12.33 1.88
N ASP A 112 6.96 -12.53 3.16
CA ASP A 112 5.67 -13.10 3.54
C ASP A 112 4.49 -12.15 3.26
N VAL A 113 4.73 -10.88 2.90
CA VAL A 113 3.65 -9.88 2.76
C VAL A 113 2.71 -10.24 1.63
N TRP A 114 3.28 -10.84 0.58
CA TRP A 114 2.55 -11.33 -0.58
C TRP A 114 1.52 -12.39 -0.19
N LYS A 115 1.78 -13.20 0.84
CA LYS A 115 0.83 -14.19 1.37
C LYS A 115 -0.39 -13.55 2.05
N HIS A 116 -0.30 -12.28 2.45
CA HIS A 116 -1.37 -11.51 3.07
C HIS A 116 -1.88 -10.37 2.18
N THR A 117 -1.55 -10.39 0.89
CA THR A 117 -1.90 -9.33 -0.05
C THR A 117 -3.01 -9.78 -1.00
N ILE A 118 -4.00 -8.91 -1.16
CA ILE A 118 -5.02 -8.96 -2.22
C ILE A 118 -4.78 -7.75 -3.12
N VAL A 119 -4.72 -7.96 -4.44
CA VAL A 119 -4.65 -6.86 -5.41
C VAL A 119 -6.05 -6.24 -5.54
N LEU A 120 -6.18 -4.96 -5.19
CA LEU A 120 -7.44 -4.24 -5.30
C LEU A 120 -7.42 -3.35 -6.54
N PHE A 121 -8.14 -3.75 -7.58
CA PHE A 121 -8.32 -2.94 -8.76
C PHE A 121 -9.32 -1.81 -8.49
N THR A 122 -8.91 -0.58 -8.75
CA THR A 122 -9.79 0.60 -8.68
C THR A 122 -10.22 1.03 -10.07
N TRP A 123 -11.31 1.79 -10.16
CA TRP A 123 -11.90 2.25 -11.42
C TRP A 123 -12.39 1.08 -12.29
N GLY A 124 -13.03 0.09 -11.64
CA GLY A 124 -13.63 -1.05 -12.31
C GLY A 124 -14.70 -0.68 -13.35
N ASP A 125 -15.28 0.51 -13.25
CA ASP A 125 -16.20 1.10 -14.24
C ASP A 125 -15.58 1.26 -15.64
N ARG A 126 -14.25 1.15 -15.75
CA ARG A 126 -13.50 1.19 -17.00
C ARG A 126 -13.54 -0.13 -17.77
N PHE A 127 -13.88 -1.24 -17.11
CA PHE A 127 -13.98 -2.58 -17.71
C PHE A 127 -15.33 -2.84 -18.41
N LYS A 128 -15.85 -1.89 -19.20
CA LYS A 128 -17.25 -1.95 -19.68
C LYS A 128 -17.61 -3.19 -20.51
N ASP A 129 -16.65 -3.71 -21.28
CA ASP A 129 -16.89 -4.82 -22.22
C ASP A 129 -15.87 -5.97 -22.06
N ILE A 130 -15.00 -5.91 -21.05
CA ILE A 130 -13.96 -6.92 -20.81
C ILE A 130 -14.00 -7.36 -19.35
N SER A 131 -13.77 -8.64 -19.09
CA SER A 131 -13.61 -9.11 -17.72
C SER A 131 -12.26 -8.67 -17.15
N ILE A 132 -12.12 -8.65 -15.83
CA ILE A 132 -10.84 -8.35 -15.18
C ILE A 132 -9.76 -9.38 -15.56
N GLU A 133 -10.14 -10.64 -15.77
CA GLU A 133 -9.25 -11.71 -16.23
C GLU A 133 -8.73 -11.41 -17.64
N GLN A 134 -9.60 -10.96 -18.54
CA GLN A 134 -9.20 -10.55 -19.90
C GLN A 134 -8.26 -9.33 -19.86
N HIS A 135 -8.49 -8.39 -18.94
CA HIS A 135 -7.58 -7.26 -18.74
C HIS A 135 -6.21 -7.73 -18.24
N ILE A 136 -6.16 -8.61 -17.23
CA ILE A 136 -4.91 -9.18 -16.70
C ILE A 136 -4.14 -9.92 -17.80
N GLU A 137 -4.84 -10.70 -18.64
CA GLU A 137 -4.24 -11.42 -19.75
C GLU A 137 -3.66 -10.44 -20.80
N ALA A 138 -4.43 -9.42 -21.17
CA ALA A 138 -4.05 -8.45 -22.20
C ALA A 138 -2.95 -7.47 -21.77
N GLU A 139 -2.87 -7.10 -20.48
CA GLU A 139 -1.86 -6.17 -19.96
C GLU A 139 -0.44 -6.77 -20.00
N GLY A 140 -0.33 -8.09 -19.82
CA GLY A 140 0.90 -8.85 -20.03
C GLY A 140 1.59 -9.34 -18.75
N GLU A 141 2.81 -9.87 -18.93
CA GLU A 141 3.54 -10.67 -17.94
C GLU A 141 3.76 -9.95 -16.61
N ALA A 142 3.92 -8.62 -16.61
CA ALA A 142 4.16 -7.85 -15.40
C ALA A 142 2.97 -7.88 -14.44
N LEU A 143 1.74 -7.71 -14.97
CA LEU A 143 0.53 -7.77 -14.16
C LEU A 143 0.19 -9.22 -13.79
N GLN A 144 0.36 -10.17 -14.71
CA GLN A 144 0.18 -11.61 -14.43
C GLN A 144 1.09 -12.07 -13.29
N TRP A 145 2.37 -11.68 -13.31
CA TRP A 145 3.31 -11.94 -12.23
C TRP A 145 2.81 -11.40 -10.89
N LEU A 146 2.24 -10.18 -10.86
CA LEU A 146 1.73 -9.59 -9.62
C LEU A 146 0.56 -10.41 -9.05
N ILE A 147 -0.35 -10.82 -9.91
CA ILE A 147 -1.52 -11.63 -9.54
C ILE A 147 -1.08 -13.00 -9.01
N GLU A 148 -0.14 -13.66 -9.71
CA GLU A 148 0.45 -14.93 -9.27
C GLU A 148 1.21 -14.79 -7.94
N LYS A 149 1.98 -13.71 -7.77
CA LYS A 149 2.71 -13.40 -6.52
C LYS A 149 1.74 -13.26 -5.35
N CYS A 150 0.56 -12.71 -5.60
CA CYS A 150 -0.55 -12.60 -4.65
C CYS A 150 -1.46 -13.84 -4.61
N ARG A 151 -1.03 -14.99 -5.16
CA ARG A 151 -1.76 -16.27 -5.18
C ARG A 151 -3.13 -16.19 -5.87
N ASN A 152 -3.21 -15.45 -6.97
CA ASN A 152 -4.43 -15.21 -7.73
C ASN A 152 -5.54 -14.51 -6.93
N ARG A 153 -5.19 -13.75 -5.89
CA ARG A 153 -6.15 -12.98 -5.10
C ARG A 153 -6.20 -11.55 -5.59
N TYR A 154 -7.33 -11.20 -6.19
CA TYR A 154 -7.66 -9.84 -6.54
C TYR A 154 -9.16 -9.56 -6.32
N HIS A 155 -9.49 -8.27 -6.26
CA HIS A 155 -10.86 -7.78 -6.15
C HIS A 155 -10.98 -6.48 -6.93
N VAL A 156 -12.18 -6.14 -7.41
CA VAL A 156 -12.42 -4.97 -8.26
C VAL A 156 -13.44 -4.07 -7.59
N PHE A 157 -13.09 -2.80 -7.37
CA PHE A 157 -14.04 -1.79 -6.93
C PHE A 157 -14.48 -0.93 -8.11
N ASP A 158 -15.80 -0.82 -8.26
CA ASP A 158 -16.43 0.24 -9.03
C ASP A 158 -16.56 1.48 -8.12
N ASN A 159 -15.65 2.43 -8.32
CA ASN A 159 -15.62 3.66 -7.53
C ASN A 159 -16.78 4.62 -7.86
N THR A 160 -17.51 4.38 -8.95
CA THR A 160 -18.69 5.15 -9.36
C THR A 160 -19.94 4.63 -8.65
N ASP A 161 -20.02 3.33 -8.39
CA ASP A 161 -21.10 2.72 -7.61
C ASP A 161 -20.71 2.52 -6.14
N LYS A 162 -20.52 3.64 -5.43
CA LYS A 162 -20.22 3.63 -3.99
C LYS A 162 -21.33 3.04 -3.12
N LYS A 163 -22.54 2.85 -3.67
CA LYS A 163 -23.71 2.34 -2.94
C LYS A 163 -23.81 0.82 -3.01
N ASN A 164 -23.21 0.20 -4.03
CA ASN A 164 -23.10 -1.25 -4.08
C ASN A 164 -22.26 -1.75 -2.90
N ARG A 165 -22.92 -2.35 -1.91
CA ARG A 165 -22.27 -2.93 -0.74
C ARG A 165 -21.75 -4.34 -1.00
N ASP A 166 -22.24 -5.02 -2.04
CA ASP A 166 -21.84 -6.39 -2.38
C ASP A 166 -20.34 -6.45 -2.67
N GLN A 167 -19.77 -5.44 -3.34
CA GLN A 167 -18.31 -5.36 -3.56
C GLN A 167 -17.53 -5.38 -2.25
N VAL A 168 -18.04 -4.73 -1.20
CA VAL A 168 -17.36 -4.73 0.11
C VAL A 168 -17.54 -6.08 0.79
N SER A 169 -18.75 -6.64 0.78
CA SER A 169 -19.02 -7.95 1.37
C SER A 169 -18.19 -9.07 0.71
N GLU A 170 -18.05 -9.05 -0.62
CA GLU A 170 -17.20 -9.97 -1.38
C GLU A 170 -15.71 -9.80 -1.06
N LEU A 171 -15.22 -8.55 -0.93
CA LEU A 171 -13.86 -8.29 -0.49
C LEU A 171 -13.61 -8.86 0.91
N LEU A 172 -14.55 -8.67 1.83
CA LEU A 172 -14.46 -9.18 3.20
C LEU A 172 -14.44 -10.71 3.23
N GLN A 173 -15.23 -11.37 2.39
CA GLN A 173 -15.20 -12.83 2.24
C GLN A 173 -13.81 -13.30 1.77
N LYS A 174 -13.21 -12.67 0.75
CA LYS A 174 -11.86 -13.00 0.28
C LYS A 174 -10.80 -12.82 1.36
N ILE A 175 -10.96 -11.83 2.23
CA ILE A 175 -10.08 -11.62 3.40
C ILE A 175 -10.24 -12.79 4.38
N ASP A 176 -11.48 -13.16 4.72
CA ASP A 176 -11.74 -14.22 5.69
C ASP A 176 -11.24 -15.59 5.18
N GLU A 177 -11.38 -15.88 3.88
CA GLU A 177 -10.81 -17.05 3.22
C GLU A 177 -9.28 -17.06 3.32
N MET A 178 -8.64 -15.93 3.04
CA MET A 178 -7.19 -15.77 3.16
C MET A 178 -6.69 -15.98 4.60
N GLU A 179 -7.45 -15.52 5.61
CA GLU A 179 -7.08 -15.71 7.02
C GLU A 179 -7.26 -17.16 7.48
N ALA A 180 -8.30 -17.84 6.99
CA ALA A 180 -8.57 -19.24 7.31
C ALA A 180 -7.47 -20.21 6.84
N GLU A 181 -6.66 -19.82 5.85
CA GLU A 181 -5.48 -20.58 5.42
C GLU A 181 -4.36 -20.66 6.49
N ASN A 182 -4.54 -20.06 7.68
CA ASN A 182 -3.63 -20.13 8.85
C ASN A 182 -2.18 -19.71 8.54
N ILE A 183 -2.00 -18.75 7.64
CA ILE A 183 -0.68 -18.20 7.34
C ILE A 183 -0.35 -17.18 8.44
N SER A 184 0.55 -17.52 9.35
CA SER A 184 1.03 -16.52 10.31
C SER A 184 1.96 -15.55 9.57
N PHE A 185 1.55 -14.30 9.41
CA PHE A 185 2.48 -13.27 8.98
C PHE A 185 3.35 -12.80 10.15
N ARG A 186 4.66 -12.68 9.92
CA ARG A 186 5.55 -11.93 10.82
C ARG A 186 6.19 -10.82 10.01
N LEU A 187 6.03 -9.56 10.46
CA LEU A 187 6.88 -8.49 9.96
C LEU A 187 8.32 -8.87 10.29
N ASN A 188 9.19 -8.79 9.30
CA ASN A 188 10.60 -9.01 9.53
C ASN A 188 11.19 -7.77 10.22
N THR A 189 11.11 -7.74 11.55
CA THR A 189 11.50 -6.58 12.37
C THR A 189 13.00 -6.27 12.32
N GLN A 190 13.84 -7.18 11.81
CA GLN A 190 15.29 -7.01 11.70
C GLN A 190 15.68 -5.86 10.75
N LYS A 191 15.05 -5.75 9.55
CA LYS A 191 15.33 -4.66 8.61
C LYS A 191 15.00 -3.28 9.19
N THR A 192 13.90 -3.19 9.95
CA THR A 192 13.47 -1.95 10.64
C THR A 192 14.49 -1.40 11.63
N CYS A 193 15.33 -2.24 12.24
CA CYS A 193 16.32 -1.80 13.23
C CYS A 193 17.60 -1.29 12.57
N ASP A 194 18.05 -1.94 11.50
CA ASP A 194 19.27 -1.57 10.78
C ASP A 194 19.07 -0.26 9.98
N GLU A 195 17.90 -0.09 9.35
CA GLU A 195 17.53 1.14 8.66
C GLU A 195 17.40 2.32 9.63
N LYS A 196 16.81 2.13 10.81
CA LYS A 196 16.77 3.15 11.87
C LYS A 196 18.17 3.55 12.34
N ARG A 197 19.08 2.59 12.51
CA ARG A 197 20.47 2.84 12.93
C ARG A 197 21.24 3.64 11.90
N SER A 198 21.21 3.19 10.64
CA SER A 198 21.86 3.90 9.52
C SER A 198 21.27 5.28 9.25
N GLN A 199 19.98 5.52 9.56
CA GLN A 199 19.35 6.84 9.45
C GLN A 199 19.84 7.82 10.54
N THR A 200 19.92 7.38 11.81
CA THR A 200 20.49 8.22 12.88
C THR A 200 21.94 8.62 12.60
N ASP A 201 22.71 7.73 11.98
CA ASP A 201 24.12 8.00 11.69
C ASP A 201 24.25 9.00 10.53
N LYS A 202 23.49 8.82 9.44
CA LYS A 202 23.47 9.78 8.31
C LYS A 202 22.95 11.17 8.69
N GLU A 203 21.93 11.25 9.57
CA GLU A 203 21.38 12.54 10.02
C GLU A 203 22.35 13.27 10.96
N LYS A 204 23.13 12.54 11.77
CA LYS A 204 24.21 13.11 12.58
C LYS A 204 25.35 13.62 11.70
N ASP A 205 25.76 12.84 10.70
CA ASP A 205 26.83 13.22 9.77
C ASP A 205 26.48 14.50 9.00
N LEU A 206 25.23 14.62 8.52
CA LEU A 206 24.77 15.82 7.82
C LEU A 206 24.69 17.06 8.75
N LYS A 207 24.27 16.87 10.02
CA LYS A 207 24.26 17.97 11.02
C LYS A 207 25.68 18.42 11.38
N ILE A 208 26.63 17.50 11.46
CA ILE A 208 28.05 17.82 11.68
C ILE A 208 28.61 18.60 10.49
N GLU A 209 28.30 18.19 9.26
CA GLU A 209 28.80 18.84 8.05
C GLU A 209 28.24 20.26 7.89
N ILE A 210 26.95 20.47 8.18
CA ILE A 210 26.31 21.80 8.17
C ILE A 210 26.93 22.69 9.27
N GLY A 211 27.05 22.16 10.50
CA GLY A 211 27.65 22.91 11.61
C GLY A 211 29.11 23.31 11.37
N LEU A 212 29.89 22.47 10.68
CA LEU A 212 31.25 22.81 10.26
C LEU A 212 31.26 23.92 9.20
N LYS A 213 30.40 23.84 8.18
CA LYS A 213 30.28 24.90 7.16
C LYS A 213 29.90 26.24 7.77
N ASP A 214 28.95 26.26 8.70
CA ASP A 214 28.54 27.48 9.41
C ASP A 214 29.66 28.05 10.30
N PHE A 215 30.48 27.19 10.91
CA PHE A 215 31.64 27.60 11.70
C PHE A 215 32.75 28.24 10.84
N PHE A 216 33.05 27.67 9.68
CA PHE A 216 34.04 28.25 8.75
C PHE A 216 33.54 29.56 8.13
N HIS A 217 32.24 29.70 7.87
CA HIS A 217 31.64 30.94 7.37
C HIS A 217 31.68 32.11 8.37
N PHE A 218 31.90 31.82 9.65
CA PHE A 218 32.03 32.82 10.72
C PHE A 218 33.49 33.27 10.94
N LEU A 219 34.47 32.60 10.32
CA LEU A 219 35.90 32.87 10.45
C LEU A 219 36.51 33.61 9.25
N ASP A 220 35.71 33.89 8.22
CA ASP A 220 36.02 34.75 7.06
C ASP A 220 35.30 36.10 7.17
#